data_AF-D7FCC9-F1
#
_entry.id   AF-D7FCC9-F1
#
_cell.length_a   1.000
_cell.length_b   1.000
_cell.length_c   1.000
_cell.angle_alpha   90.00
_cell.angle_beta   90.00
_cell.angle_gamma   90.00
#
_symmetry.space_group_name_H-M   'P 1'
#
loop_
_entity.id
_entity.type
_entity.pdbx_description
1 polymer ?
#
loop_
_entity_poly.entity_id
_entity_poly.type
_entity_poly.pdbx_seq_one_letter_code
_entity_poly.pdbx_strand_id
1 'polypeptide(L)'
;MSRWVSVTEFVGKYQGLQLGNGGNWCRNNSSLAKEFNLEFDKGQTLGNSIDRIRLNGYNTECVFNQSIRQDIKNHYKQQCCTMCGAHGNSENTQIEVDHKDGRKNDSRVSDSNAQTFDDFQVLCKACND
;
A
#
# COMPACT_ATOMS: atom_id res chain seq x y z
N MET A 1 7.85 18.58 13.90
CA MET A 1 6.90 17.84 14.77
C MET A 1 5.65 18.67 14.97
N SER A 2 4.46 18.10 14.79
CA SER A 2 3.19 18.81 15.04
C SER A 2 2.80 18.78 16.52
N ARG A 3 1.82 19.62 16.90
CA ARG A 3 1.13 19.47 18.18
C ARG A 3 0.34 18.16 18.23
N TRP A 4 0.04 17.72 19.45
CA TRP A 4 -0.99 16.71 19.70
C TRP A 4 -2.37 17.27 19.37
N VAL A 5 -3.18 16.46 18.69
CA VAL A 5 -4.58 16.75 18.38
C VAL A 5 -5.42 15.68 19.06
N SER A 6 -6.35 16.08 19.93
CA SER A 6 -7.28 15.14 20.56
C SER A 6 -8.34 14.68 19.57
N VAL A 7 -8.79 13.43 19.70
CA VAL A 7 -9.91 12.90 18.91
C VAL A 7 -11.19 13.73 19.06
N THR A 8 -11.34 14.42 20.18
CA THR A 8 -12.46 15.33 20.45
C THR A 8 -12.43 16.61 19.62
N GLU A 9 -11.28 16.95 19.01
CA GLU A 9 -11.15 18.10 18.10
C GLU A 9 -11.68 17.80 16.70
N PHE A 10 -11.92 16.53 16.35
CA PHE A 10 -12.49 16.12 15.05
C PHE A 10 -14.00 16.35 15.03
N VAL A 11 -14.41 17.62 14.95
CA VAL A 11 -15.80 18.08 14.91
C VAL A 11 -16.05 19.00 13.71
N GLY A 12 -17.33 19.23 13.39
CA GLY A 12 -17.74 20.10 12.28
C GLY A 12 -17.14 19.64 10.95
N LYS A 13 -16.40 20.52 10.27
CA LYS A 13 -15.75 20.18 8.99
C LYS A 13 -14.70 19.05 9.08
N TYR A 14 -14.23 18.71 10.28
CA TYR A 14 -13.27 17.64 10.51
C TYR A 14 -13.90 16.34 11.00
N GLN A 15 -15.23 16.26 11.08
CA GLN A 15 -15.93 15.08 11.56
C GLN A 15 -15.60 13.81 10.76
N GLY A 16 -15.29 13.94 9.47
CA GLY A 16 -14.84 12.82 8.63
C GLY A 16 -13.48 12.22 9.05
N LEU A 17 -12.73 12.90 9.92
CA LEU A 17 -11.47 12.42 10.49
C LEU A 17 -11.67 11.74 11.86
N GLN A 18 -12.89 11.63 12.37
CA GLN A 18 -13.13 10.92 13.62
C GLN A 18 -12.61 9.48 13.55
N LEU A 19 -11.92 9.08 14.62
CA LEU A 19 -11.38 7.73 14.74
C LEU A 19 -12.52 6.79 15.14
N GLY A 20 -13.15 6.17 14.14
CA GLY A 20 -14.03 5.02 14.33
C GLY A 20 -13.21 3.75 14.64
N ASN A 21 -13.78 2.57 14.40
CA ASN A 21 -13.09 1.30 14.65
C ASN A 21 -11.81 1.17 13.80
N GLY A 22 -10.67 1.44 14.43
CA GLY A 22 -9.34 1.24 13.88
C GLY A 22 -8.79 2.36 12.98
N GLY A 23 -9.38 3.56 12.96
CA GLY A 23 -8.74 4.76 12.37
C GLY A 23 -8.23 4.60 10.92
N ASN A 24 -9.13 4.33 9.97
CA ASN A 24 -8.78 3.98 8.58
C ASN A 24 -7.74 4.90 7.91
N TRP A 25 -7.83 6.21 8.13
CA TRP A 25 -6.99 7.20 7.48
C TRP A 25 -5.60 7.38 8.13
N CYS A 26 -5.37 6.81 9.32
CA CYS A 26 -4.12 6.94 10.08
C CYS A 26 -3.44 5.59 10.36
N ARG A 27 -3.79 4.51 9.65
CA ARG A 27 -3.10 3.20 9.79
C ARG A 27 -1.70 3.23 9.17
N ASN A 28 -0.84 2.28 9.53
CA ASN A 28 0.55 2.18 9.04
C ASN A 28 0.72 2.14 7.50
N ASN A 29 -0.31 1.78 6.74
CA ASN A 29 -0.29 1.79 5.26
C ASN A 29 -1.18 2.88 4.63
N SER A 30 -1.72 3.78 5.44
CA SER A 30 -2.50 4.92 4.95
C SER A 30 -1.63 5.90 4.16
N SER A 31 -2.24 6.68 3.27
CA SER A 31 -1.54 7.74 2.55
C SER A 31 -0.80 8.70 3.49
N LEU A 32 -1.39 8.96 4.67
CA LEU A 32 -0.78 9.83 5.68
C LEU A 32 0.47 9.20 6.31
N ALA A 33 0.44 7.90 6.63
CA ALA A 33 1.60 7.19 7.20
C ALA A 33 2.75 7.01 6.21
N LYS A 34 2.47 7.05 4.90
CA LYS A 34 3.49 7.06 3.85
C LYS A 34 4.24 8.39 3.77
N GLU A 35 3.58 9.49 4.14
CA GLU A 35 4.18 10.82 4.07
C GLU A 35 4.76 11.28 5.43
N PHE A 36 4.16 10.84 6.54
CA PHE A 36 4.52 11.28 7.89
C PHE A 36 4.67 10.12 8.86
N ASN A 37 5.59 10.26 9.83
CA ASN A 37 5.64 9.37 10.98
C ASN A 37 4.47 9.72 11.91
N LEU A 38 3.59 8.75 12.18
CA LEU A 38 2.41 8.95 13.03
C LEU A 38 2.68 8.45 14.44
N GLU A 39 2.31 9.27 15.43
CA GLU A 39 2.33 8.87 16.83
C GLU A 39 0.94 8.97 17.44
N PHE A 40 0.64 7.99 18.30
CA PHE A 40 -0.65 7.84 18.95
C PHE A 40 -0.45 7.81 20.46
N ASP A 41 -1.22 8.64 21.16
CA ASP A 41 -1.38 8.55 22.60
C ASP A 41 -2.66 7.75 22.90
N LYS A 42 -2.53 6.75 23.77
CA LYS A 42 -3.60 5.86 24.23
C LYS A 42 -3.69 5.79 25.75
N GLY A 43 -2.98 6.68 26.46
CA GLY A 43 -2.82 6.61 27.91
C GLY A 43 -3.91 7.35 28.70
N GLN A 44 -4.82 8.08 28.06
CA GLN A 44 -5.84 8.89 28.73
C GLN A 44 -7.12 8.10 28.99
N THR A 45 -7.52 7.23 28.06
CA THR A 45 -8.73 6.42 28.20
C THR A 45 -8.38 4.96 28.54
N LEU A 46 -9.17 4.32 29.41
CA LEU A 46 -9.04 2.89 29.69
C LEU A 46 -9.31 2.06 28.43
N GLY A 47 -8.29 1.38 27.91
CA GLY A 47 -8.40 0.49 26.76
C GLY A 47 -7.33 0.75 25.69
N ASN A 48 -7.61 0.35 24.45
CA ASN A 48 -6.71 0.49 23.29
C ASN A 48 -7.11 1.63 22.34
N SER A 49 -8.06 2.46 22.77
CA SER A 49 -8.53 3.63 22.03
C SER A 49 -7.40 4.66 21.87
N ILE A 50 -7.40 5.34 20.74
CA ILE A 50 -6.49 6.47 20.50
C ILE A 50 -7.15 7.71 21.09
N ASP A 51 -6.43 8.41 21.96
CA ASP A 51 -6.88 9.65 22.60
C ASP A 51 -6.41 10.87 21.81
N ARG A 52 -5.15 10.82 21.35
CA ARG A 52 -4.50 11.91 20.61
C ARG A 52 -3.59 11.38 19.52
N ILE A 53 -3.44 12.16 18.45
CA ILE A 53 -2.54 11.88 17.33
C ILE A 53 -1.62 13.07 17.08
N ARG A 54 -0.39 12.82 16.63
CA ARG A 54 0.51 13.85 16.08
C ARG A 54 1.35 13.32 14.92
N LEU A 55 1.84 14.25 14.10
CA LEU A 55 2.82 14.00 13.06
C LEU A 55 4.23 14.25 13.60
N ASN A 56 5.08 13.23 13.62
CA ASN A 56 6.47 13.30 14.04
C ASN A 56 7.44 13.40 12.85
N GLY A 57 7.22 14.43 12.02
CA GLY A 57 8.04 14.69 10.84
C GLY A 57 7.67 13.81 9.65
N TYR A 58 8.41 13.99 8.55
CA TYR A 58 8.21 13.25 7.32
C TYR A 58 8.70 11.81 7.47
N ASN A 59 7.96 10.89 6.87
CA ASN A 59 8.46 9.55 6.66
C ASN A 59 9.54 9.63 5.57
N THR A 60 10.77 9.26 5.91
CA THR A 60 11.92 9.27 5.00
C THR A 60 12.20 7.88 4.43
N GLU A 61 11.47 6.86 4.90
CA GLU A 61 11.53 5.53 4.33
C GLU A 61 10.80 5.54 2.98
N CYS A 62 11.49 5.09 1.94
CA CYS A 62 10.89 4.92 0.62
C CYS A 62 9.87 3.78 0.68
N VAL A 63 8.59 4.11 0.88
CA VAL A 63 7.51 3.12 0.81
C VAL A 63 7.34 2.70 -0.65
N PHE A 64 7.86 1.52 -1.00
CA PHE A 64 7.72 0.99 -2.35
C PHE A 64 6.25 0.76 -2.70
N ASN A 65 5.80 1.42 -3.75
CA ASN A 65 4.46 1.26 -4.28
C ASN A 65 4.41 0.02 -5.19
N GLN A 66 3.81 -1.06 -4.69
CA GLN A 66 3.63 -2.31 -5.44
C GLN A 66 2.52 -2.24 -6.50
N SER A 67 1.90 -1.07 -6.72
CA SER A 67 0.83 -0.94 -7.72
C SER A 67 1.39 -1.04 -9.13
N ILE A 68 0.91 -2.02 -9.90
CA ILE A 68 1.23 -2.18 -11.32
C ILE A 68 0.17 -1.45 -12.16
N ARG A 69 0.60 -0.64 -13.13
CA ARG A 69 -0.28 0.05 -14.08
C ARG A 69 -1.24 -0.86 -14.84
N GLN A 70 -2.45 -0.36 -15.11
CA GLN A 70 -3.55 -1.18 -15.63
C GLN A 70 -3.34 -1.63 -17.08
N ASP A 71 -3.10 -0.72 -18.03
CA ASP A 71 -1.82 -0.76 -18.70
C ASP A 71 -1.13 -2.09 -19.04
N ILE A 72 -0.05 -2.25 -18.30
CA ILE A 72 0.85 -3.39 -18.22
C ILE A 72 0.08 -4.66 -17.85
N LYS A 73 -0.83 -4.59 -16.87
CA LYS A 73 -1.67 -5.75 -16.52
C LYS A 73 -2.47 -6.27 -17.72
N ASN A 74 -3.05 -5.35 -18.50
CA ASN A 74 -3.86 -5.70 -19.67
C ASN A 74 -3.00 -6.30 -20.79
N HIS A 75 -1.80 -5.77 -21.02
CA HIS A 75 -0.85 -6.33 -22.00
C HIS A 75 -0.48 -7.78 -21.67
N TYR A 76 -0.22 -8.07 -20.39
CA TYR A 76 0.26 -9.37 -19.95
C TYR A 76 -0.84 -10.41 -19.68
N LYS A 77 -2.09 -10.01 -19.50
CA LYS A 77 -3.23 -10.92 -19.26
C LYS A 77 -3.41 -11.99 -20.35
N GLN A 78 -2.94 -11.72 -21.56
CA GLN A 78 -3.05 -12.63 -22.70
C GLN A 78 -1.81 -13.53 -22.90
N GLN A 79 -0.78 -13.38 -22.07
CA GLN A 79 0.47 -14.12 -22.19
C GLN A 79 0.50 -15.32 -21.25
N CYS A 80 1.28 -16.34 -21.62
CA CYS A 80 1.51 -17.53 -20.80
C CYS A 80 2.49 -17.23 -19.64
N CYS A 81 2.42 -18.05 -18.59
CA CYS A 81 3.38 -18.05 -17.50
C CYS A 81 4.81 -18.21 -18.05
N THR A 82 5.69 -17.31 -17.64
CA THR A 82 7.10 -17.27 -18.07
C THR A 82 7.86 -18.50 -17.59
N MET A 83 7.47 -19.07 -16.43
CA MET A 83 8.17 -20.20 -15.82
C MET A 83 7.73 -21.56 -16.35
N CYS A 84 6.43 -21.75 -16.61
CA CYS A 84 5.89 -23.07 -16.96
C CYS A 84 5.04 -23.11 -18.25
N GLY A 85 4.84 -21.96 -18.91
CA GLY A 85 4.04 -21.86 -20.14
C GLY A 85 2.53 -22.03 -19.95
N ALA A 86 2.03 -22.17 -18.72
CA ALA A 86 0.61 -22.31 -18.46
C ALA A 86 -0.16 -21.02 -18.79
N HIS A 87 -1.37 -21.16 -19.32
CA HIS A 87 -2.36 -20.10 -19.48
C HIS A 87 -3.73 -20.71 -19.26
N GLY A 88 -4.35 -20.41 -18.12
CA GLY A 88 -5.64 -21.00 -17.77
C GLY A 88 -6.41 -20.18 -16.76
N ASN A 89 -7.60 -20.67 -16.44
CA ASN A 89 -8.52 -20.03 -15.50
C ASN A 89 -8.73 -20.87 -14.23
N SER A 90 -7.98 -21.97 -14.07
CA SER A 90 -8.01 -22.73 -12.82
C SER A 90 -7.16 -22.03 -11.77
N GLU A 91 -7.38 -22.34 -10.49
CA GLU A 91 -6.66 -21.73 -9.38
C GLU A 91 -5.15 -21.65 -9.62
N ASN A 92 -4.53 -22.75 -10.03
CA ASN A 92 -3.08 -22.83 -10.21
C ASN A 92 -2.55 -22.31 -11.56
N THR A 93 -3.44 -22.15 -12.55
CA THR A 93 -3.06 -21.74 -13.92
C THR A 93 -3.47 -20.31 -14.24
N GLN A 94 -4.21 -19.66 -13.34
CA GLN A 94 -4.57 -18.25 -13.44
C GLN A 94 -3.32 -17.39 -13.50
N ILE A 95 -3.28 -16.51 -14.50
CA ILE A 95 -2.17 -15.59 -14.74
C ILE A 95 -2.24 -14.39 -13.79
N GLU A 96 -1.11 -14.11 -13.17
CA GLU A 96 -0.83 -12.94 -12.36
C GLU A 96 0.38 -12.19 -12.94
N VAL A 97 0.37 -10.88 -12.77
CA VAL A 97 1.48 -10.00 -13.18
C VAL A 97 2.19 -9.57 -11.94
N ASP A 98 3.48 -9.86 -11.85
CA ASP A 98 4.33 -9.50 -10.70
C ASP A 98 5.59 -8.78 -11.15
N HIS A 99 6.28 -8.15 -10.19
CA HIS A 99 7.56 -7.48 -10.42
C HIS A 99 8.63 -8.52 -10.73
N LYS A 100 9.40 -8.26 -11.79
CA LYS A 100 10.52 -9.13 -12.17
C LYS A 100 11.59 -9.13 -11.07
N ASP A 101 12.16 -10.30 -10.80
CA ASP A 101 13.20 -10.55 -9.78
C ASP A 101 12.81 -10.12 -8.34
N GLY A 102 11.52 -9.97 -8.04
CA GLY A 102 11.06 -9.53 -6.71
C GLY A 102 11.54 -8.13 -6.32
N ARG A 103 11.85 -7.27 -7.30
CA ARG A 103 12.36 -5.90 -7.08
C ARG A 103 11.30 -5.01 -6.40
N LYS A 104 11.25 -5.07 -5.07
CA LYS A 104 10.42 -4.19 -4.23
C LYS A 104 11.19 -3.00 -3.63
N ASN A 105 12.39 -2.73 -4.16
CA ASN A 105 13.28 -1.68 -3.65
C ASN A 105 13.68 -0.66 -4.74
N ASP A 106 13.19 -0.80 -5.98
CA ASP A 106 13.52 0.11 -7.08
C ASP A 106 12.55 1.31 -7.09
N SER A 107 13.03 2.49 -6.71
CA SER A 107 12.23 3.71 -6.64
C SER A 107 11.64 4.13 -7.99
N ARG A 108 12.28 3.77 -9.12
CA ARG A 108 11.74 4.02 -10.46
C ARG A 108 10.52 3.15 -10.74
N VAL A 109 10.58 1.86 -10.42
CA VAL A 109 9.45 0.93 -10.63
C VAL A 109 8.27 1.26 -9.71
N SER A 110 8.57 1.80 -8.53
CA SER A 110 7.59 2.35 -7.60
C SER A 110 6.83 3.56 -8.17
N ASP A 111 7.41 4.32 -9.10
CA ASP A 111 6.71 5.40 -9.79
C ASP A 111 5.95 4.85 -11.00
N SER A 112 4.61 4.87 -10.92
CA SER A 112 3.72 4.46 -12.00
C SER A 112 4.09 5.08 -13.35
N ASN A 113 4.53 6.34 -13.39
CA ASN A 113 4.86 7.00 -14.66
C ASN A 113 6.15 6.47 -15.30
N ALA A 114 7.05 5.91 -14.50
CA ALA A 114 8.34 5.39 -14.94
C ALA A 114 8.35 3.86 -15.13
N GLN A 115 7.23 3.18 -14.87
CA GLN A 115 7.02 1.77 -15.15
C GLN A 115 7.10 1.46 -16.65
N THR A 116 7.80 0.39 -16.97
CA THR A 116 7.94 -0.18 -18.32
C THR A 116 7.48 -1.64 -18.31
N PHE A 117 7.21 -2.22 -19.48
CA PHE A 117 6.78 -3.62 -19.57
C PHE A 117 7.85 -4.59 -18.99
N ASP A 118 9.12 -4.33 -19.26
CA ASP A 118 10.26 -5.16 -18.82
C ASP A 118 10.45 -5.23 -17.29
N ASP A 119 9.78 -4.35 -16.53
CA ASP A 119 9.81 -4.35 -15.06
C ASP A 119 9.00 -5.50 -14.46
N PHE A 120 8.20 -6.17 -15.27
CA PHE A 120 7.21 -7.15 -14.83
C PHE A 120 7.39 -8.49 -15.52
N GLN A 121 6.82 -9.51 -14.89
CA GLN A 121 6.79 -10.87 -15.39
C GLN A 121 5.39 -11.46 -15.23
N VAL A 122 5.10 -12.44 -16.08
CA VAL A 122 3.83 -13.16 -16.09
C VAL A 122 4.05 -14.50 -15.43
N LEU A 123 3.36 -14.76 -14.33
CA LEU A 123 3.43 -16.02 -13.61
C LEU A 123 2.03 -16.58 -13.45
N CYS A 124 1.87 -17.91 -13.52
CA CYS A 124 0.63 -18.50 -13.02
C CYS A 124 0.69 -18.53 -11.49
N LYS A 125 -0.46 -18.55 -10.83
CA LYS A 125 -0.56 -18.57 -9.36
C LYS A 125 0.36 -19.61 -8.72
N ALA A 126 0.41 -20.84 -9.26
CA ALA A 126 1.29 -21.90 -8.74
C ALA A 126 2.80 -21.65 -8.91
N CYS A 127 3.23 -20.73 -9.79
CA CYS A 127 4.62 -20.30 -9.91
C CYS A 127 4.90 -19.00 -9.15
N ASN A 128 3.86 -18.30 -8.70
CA ASN A 128 3.93 -17.04 -7.98
C ASN A 128 3.89 -17.24 -6.45
N ASP A 129 3.06 -18.20 -6.01
CA ASP A 129 2.96 -18.68 -4.62
C ASP A 129 4.21 -19.47 -4.20
#